data_AF-A0AAW1UQ19-F1
#
_entry.id   AF-A0AAW1UQ19-F1
#
_cell.length_a   1.000
_cell.length_b   1.000
_cell.length_c   1.000
_cell.angle_alpha   90.00
_cell.angle_beta   90.00
_cell.angle_gamma   90.00
#
_symmetry.space_group_name_H-M   'P 1'
#
loop_
_entity.id
_entity.type
_entity.pdbx_description
1 polymer ?
#
loop_
_entity_poly.entity_id
_entity_poly.type
_entity_poly.pdbx_seq_one_letter_code
_entity_poly.pdbx_strand_id
1 'polypeptide(L)'
;MEKLQFTFQVLASADGKSNILCVTRITTTDGRIFKIPKEHMNASHHKELMKTPAYTKVKNACSQRGHLRRVWINLTNDLRNTYCDEDDNIQFNEGYLEEIDEKDSDDTANASEQSLVKLLEKILEKSQKETEQNSVSTSAGQIHLAMTASTL
;
A
#
# COMPACT_ATOMS: atom_id res chain seq x y z
N MET A 1 29.28 -4.03 -6.97
CA MET A 1 28.33 -3.89 -5.83
C MET A 1 28.33 -5.09 -4.88
N GLU A 2 28.47 -4.96 -3.55
CA GLU A 2 28.64 -6.13 -2.63
C GLU A 2 27.35 -6.75 -2.06
N LYS A 3 26.30 -5.95 -1.91
CA LYS A 3 25.03 -6.36 -1.30
C LYS A 3 23.86 -5.57 -1.87
N LEU A 4 22.67 -6.17 -1.81
CA LEU A 4 21.41 -5.53 -2.17
C LEU A 4 20.42 -5.61 -1.01
N GLN A 5 19.55 -4.62 -0.89
CA GLN A 5 18.41 -4.69 0.02
C GLN A 5 17.19 -5.19 -0.75
N PHE A 6 16.61 -6.30 -0.31
CA PHE A 6 15.37 -6.83 -0.87
C PHE A 6 14.19 -6.43 0.00
N THR A 7 13.14 -5.90 -0.62
CA THR A 7 11.86 -5.65 0.03
C THR A 7 10.95 -6.84 -0.19
N PHE A 8 10.61 -7.51 0.91
CA PHE A 8 9.65 -8.61 0.92
C PHE A 8 8.31 -8.13 1.47
N GLN A 9 7.22 -8.54 0.84
CA GLN A 9 5.87 -8.21 1.27
C GLN A 9 4.92 -9.38 1.07
N VAL A 10 4.03 -9.62 2.03
CA VAL A 10 2.97 -10.63 1.88
C VAL A 10 1.77 -10.00 1.16
N LEU A 11 1.52 -10.44 -0.06
CA LEU A 11 0.41 -9.96 -0.90
C LEU A 11 -0.68 -11.02 -1.04
N ALA A 12 -1.87 -10.60 -1.44
CA ALA A 12 -2.89 -11.52 -1.89
C ALA A 12 -2.44 -12.16 -3.22
N SER A 13 -2.64 -13.47 -3.35
CA SER A 13 -2.56 -14.16 -4.63
C SER A 13 -3.63 -13.62 -5.59
N ALA A 14 -3.50 -13.91 -6.90
CA ALA A 14 -4.45 -13.50 -7.91
C ALA A 14 -5.89 -14.01 -7.64
N ASP A 15 -6.03 -15.10 -6.89
CA ASP A 15 -7.32 -15.65 -6.45
C ASP A 15 -7.93 -14.94 -5.23
N GLY A 16 -7.20 -14.01 -4.61
CA GLY A 16 -7.58 -13.28 -3.39
C GLY A 16 -7.63 -14.09 -2.10
N LYS A 17 -7.53 -15.42 -2.20
CA LYS A 17 -7.72 -16.38 -1.10
C LYS A 17 -6.43 -16.64 -0.35
N SER A 18 -5.34 -16.83 -1.09
CA SER A 18 -4.05 -17.20 -0.53
C SER A 18 -3.16 -15.98 -0.30
N ASN A 19 -2.33 -16.04 0.73
CA ASN A 19 -1.27 -15.06 0.96
C ASN A 19 0.04 -15.60 0.39
N ILE A 20 0.71 -14.80 -0.43
CA ILE A 20 1.99 -15.15 -1.05
C ILE A 20 3.06 -14.15 -0.62
N LEU A 21 4.25 -14.66 -0.32
CA LEU A 21 5.41 -13.82 -0.05
C LEU A 21 6.00 -13.37 -1.39
N CYS A 22 6.15 -12.06 -1.56
CA CYS A 22 6.64 -11.44 -2.77
C CYS A 22 7.91 -10.65 -2.51
N VAL A 23 8.82 -10.58 -3.49
CA VAL A 23 9.88 -9.59 -3.58
C VAL A 23 9.35 -8.46 -4.44
N THR A 24 9.21 -7.27 -3.85
CA THR A 24 8.55 -6.15 -4.53
C THR A 24 9.54 -5.15 -5.07
N ARG A 25 10.69 -5.01 -4.41
CA ARG A 25 11.74 -4.04 -4.75
C ARG A 25 13.12 -4.52 -4.38
N ILE A 26 14.09 -3.92 -5.06
CA ILE A 26 15.51 -3.99 -4.76
C ILE A 26 16.01 -2.58 -4.52
N THR A 27 16.78 -2.38 -3.46
CA THR A 27 17.44 -1.11 -3.17
C THR A 27 18.94 -1.31 -3.11
N THR A 28 19.67 -0.48 -3.84
CA THR A 28 21.14 -0.50 -3.92
C THR A 28 21.75 0.24 -2.73
N THR A 29 23.05 0.06 -2.50
CA THR A 29 23.75 0.70 -1.38
C THR A 29 23.81 2.22 -1.46
N ASP A 30 23.67 2.79 -2.65
CA ASP A 30 23.57 4.24 -2.90
C ASP A 30 22.12 4.76 -2.84
N GLY A 31 21.14 3.89 -2.55
CA GLY A 31 19.76 4.28 -2.28
C GLY A 31 18.82 4.26 -3.48
N ARG A 32 19.28 3.85 -4.67
CA ARG A 32 18.40 3.69 -5.84
C ARG A 32 17.46 2.52 -5.65
N ILE A 33 16.21 2.69 -6.08
CA ILE A 33 15.13 1.73 -5.85
C ILE A 33 14.65 1.20 -7.18
N PHE A 34 14.59 -0.11 -7.31
CA PHE A 34 14.19 -0.80 -8.53
C PHE A 34 12.94 -1.62 -8.27
N LYS A 35 11.93 -1.48 -9.15
CA LYS A 35 10.65 -2.18 -9.05
C LYS A 35 10.75 -3.56 -9.70
N ILE A 36 10.24 -4.59 -9.00
CA ILE A 36 10.09 -5.92 -9.59
C ILE A 36 8.75 -5.97 -10.35
N PRO A 37 8.74 -6.40 -11.64
CA PRO A 37 7.51 -6.57 -12.42
C PRO A 37 6.52 -7.52 -11.73
N LYS A 38 5.21 -7.26 -11.86
CA LYS A 38 4.16 -7.97 -11.10
C LYS A 38 4.18 -9.48 -11.31
N GLU A 39 4.43 -9.90 -12.54
CA GLU A 39 4.61 -11.27 -13.00
C GLU A 39 5.81 -11.98 -12.37
N HIS A 40 6.78 -11.22 -11.86
CA HIS A 40 8.02 -11.72 -11.28
C HIS A 40 8.08 -11.57 -9.77
N MET A 41 7.16 -10.84 -9.13
CA MET A 41 7.19 -10.56 -7.69
C MET A 41 7.12 -11.80 -6.79
N ASN A 42 6.50 -12.91 -7.21
CA ASN A 42 6.36 -14.07 -6.33
C ASN A 42 7.74 -14.62 -5.91
N ALA A 43 7.96 -14.84 -4.61
CA ALA A 43 9.21 -15.39 -4.10
C ALA A 43 9.64 -16.69 -4.78
N SER A 44 8.69 -17.50 -5.28
CA SER A 44 8.98 -18.74 -6.04
C SER A 44 9.79 -18.51 -7.32
N HIS A 45 9.75 -17.30 -7.90
CA HIS A 45 10.54 -16.93 -9.07
C HIS A 45 11.99 -16.58 -8.71
N HIS A 46 12.26 -16.25 -7.45
CA HIS A 46 13.56 -15.83 -6.94
C HIS A 46 14.33 -17.01 -6.32
N LYS A 47 14.59 -18.06 -7.12
CA LYS A 47 15.12 -19.35 -6.63
C LYS A 47 16.42 -19.23 -5.84
N GLU A 48 17.37 -18.42 -6.30
CA GLU A 48 18.65 -18.23 -5.60
C GLU A 48 18.48 -17.47 -4.28
N LEU A 49 17.55 -16.52 -4.24
CA LEU A 49 17.20 -15.78 -3.02
C LEU A 49 16.57 -16.71 -1.97
N MET A 50 15.71 -17.65 -2.40
CA MET A 50 15.04 -18.60 -1.51
C MET A 50 16.01 -19.53 -0.77
N LYS A 51 17.20 -19.79 -1.33
CA LYS A 51 18.23 -20.62 -0.71
C LYS A 51 18.95 -19.91 0.43
N THR A 52 18.80 -18.59 0.56
CA THR A 52 19.53 -17.82 1.56
C THR A 52 18.97 -18.01 2.98
N PRO A 53 19.83 -17.96 4.02
CA PRO A 53 19.37 -17.92 5.41
C PRO A 53 18.49 -16.69 5.70
N ALA A 54 18.75 -15.58 5.01
CA ALA A 54 17.97 -14.35 5.13
C ALA A 54 16.52 -14.58 4.69
N TYR A 55 16.28 -15.25 3.57
CA TYR A 55 14.94 -15.59 3.10
C TYR A 55 14.18 -16.43 4.13
N THR A 56 14.83 -17.45 4.71
CA THR A 56 14.18 -18.30 5.73
C THR A 56 13.73 -17.47 6.95
N LYS A 57 14.56 -16.53 7.41
CA LYS A 57 14.20 -15.61 8.50
C LYS A 57 13.04 -14.69 8.11
N VAL A 58 13.03 -14.16 6.89
CA VAL A 58 11.94 -13.32 6.39
C VAL A 58 10.64 -14.10 6.31
N LYS A 59 10.66 -15.30 5.71
CA LYS A 59 9.48 -16.17 5.58
C LYS A 59 8.83 -16.45 6.94
N ASN A 60 9.65 -16.66 7.97
CA ASN A 60 9.15 -16.89 9.32
C ASN A 60 8.60 -15.61 9.99
N ALA A 61 9.16 -14.44 9.66
CA ALA A 61 8.74 -13.16 10.23
C ALA A 61 7.50 -12.54 9.52
N CYS A 62 7.33 -12.83 8.23
CA CYS A 62 6.26 -12.31 7.38
C CYS A 62 5.11 -13.33 7.28
N SER A 63 4.31 -13.44 8.34
CA SER A 63 3.24 -14.44 8.45
C SER A 63 1.85 -13.96 8.03
N GLN A 64 1.61 -12.65 7.93
CA GLN A 64 0.30 -12.07 7.64
C GLN A 64 0.32 -11.13 6.44
N ARG A 65 -0.82 -11.02 5.76
CA ARG A 65 -1.01 -10.10 4.61
C ARG A 65 -0.64 -8.68 5.00
N GLY A 66 0.07 -7.98 4.11
CA GLY A 66 0.54 -6.62 4.33
C GLY A 66 1.84 -6.53 5.12
N HIS A 67 2.30 -7.60 5.79
CA HIS A 67 3.60 -7.58 6.46
C HIS A 67 4.71 -7.34 5.44
N LEU A 68 5.60 -6.41 5.78
CA LEU A 68 6.75 -6.01 4.97
C LEU A 68 8.05 -6.16 5.77
N ARG A 69 9.12 -6.57 5.10
CA ARG A 69 10.48 -6.60 5.64
C ARG A 69 11.47 -6.17 4.58
N ARG A 70 12.40 -5.29 4.94
CA ARG A 70 13.55 -4.95 4.12
C ARG A 70 14.79 -5.62 4.70
N VAL A 71 15.54 -6.34 3.89
CA VAL A 71 16.71 -7.09 4.35
C VAL A 71 17.88 -6.90 3.39
N TRP A 72 19.02 -6.47 3.94
CA TRP A 72 20.30 -6.47 3.23
C TRP A 72 20.84 -7.89 3.12
N ILE A 73 21.16 -8.30 1.90
CA ILE A 73 21.68 -9.64 1.58
C ILE A 73 22.96 -9.45 0.76
N ASN A 74 24.05 -10.07 1.22
CA ASN A 74 25.32 -10.10 0.49
C ASN A 74 25.15 -10.92 -0.80
N LEU A 75 25.68 -10.41 -1.90
CA LEU A 75 25.57 -11.08 -3.20
C LEU A 75 26.60 -12.21 -3.28
N THR A 76 26.12 -13.45 -3.24
CA THR A 76 26.88 -14.59 -3.75
C THR A 76 27.00 -14.49 -5.28
N ASN A 77 27.88 -15.28 -5.90
CA ASN A 77 28.01 -15.30 -7.36
C ASN A 77 26.66 -15.59 -8.04
N ASP A 78 25.88 -16.54 -7.52
CA ASP A 78 24.56 -16.89 -8.07
C ASP A 78 23.56 -15.72 -7.97
N LEU A 79 23.55 -15.01 -6.83
CA LEU A 79 22.70 -13.83 -6.64
C LEU A 79 23.15 -12.68 -7.53
N ARG A 80 24.47 -12.46 -7.65
CA ARG A 80 25.01 -11.43 -8.54
C ARG A 80 24.54 -11.68 -9.96
N ASN A 81 24.75 -12.87 -10.51
CA ASN A 81 24.34 -13.20 -11.89
C ASN A 81 22.82 -13.07 -12.10
N THR A 82 22.02 -13.26 -11.05
CA THR A 82 20.56 -13.14 -11.11
C THR A 82 20.07 -11.70 -11.11
N TYR A 83 20.74 -10.81 -10.34
CA TYR A 83 20.23 -9.48 -10.02
C TYR A 83 21.08 -8.31 -10.53
N CYS A 84 22.28 -8.59 -11.01
CA CYS A 84 23.23 -7.61 -11.53
C CYS A 84 23.84 -8.14 -12.83
N ASP A 85 24.08 -7.24 -13.79
CA ASP A 85 24.96 -7.55 -14.93
C ASP A 85 26.44 -7.29 -14.59
N GLU A 86 27.30 -7.38 -15.61
CA GLU A 86 28.75 -7.15 -15.48
C GLU A 86 29.10 -5.69 -15.12
N ASP A 87 28.21 -4.75 -15.42
CA ASP A 87 28.35 -3.32 -15.18
C ASP A 87 27.63 -2.84 -13.90
N ASP A 88 27.22 -3.79 -13.04
CA ASP A 88 26.43 -3.56 -11.82
C ASP A 88 25.05 -2.90 -12.07
N ASN A 89 24.48 -2.98 -13.28
CA ASN A 89 23.10 -2.59 -13.54
C ASN A 89 22.13 -3.62 -12.94
N ILE A 90 21.00 -3.15 -12.41
CA ILE A 90 20.02 -4.03 -11.78
C ILE A 90 19.13 -4.70 -12.83
N GLN A 91 19.13 -6.03 -12.81
CA GLN A 91 18.36 -6.86 -13.73
C GLN A 91 17.56 -7.93 -12.99
N PHE A 92 16.62 -8.55 -13.69
CA PHE A 92 16.02 -9.81 -13.27
C PHE A 92 15.47 -10.55 -14.50
N ASN A 93 15.71 -11.86 -14.58
CA ASN A 93 15.47 -12.64 -15.80
C ASN A 93 16.21 -12.04 -17.01
N GLU A 94 15.50 -11.72 -18.09
CA GLU A 94 16.07 -11.24 -19.36
C GLU A 94 15.90 -9.71 -19.54
N GLY A 95 15.69 -8.96 -18.45
CA GLY A 95 15.44 -7.52 -18.53
C GLY A 95 16.00 -6.71 -17.37
N TYR A 96 16.24 -5.43 -17.65
CA TYR A 96 16.61 -4.43 -16.65
C TYR A 96 15.39 -4.00 -15.83
N LEU A 97 15.61 -3.75 -14.55
CA LEU A 97 14.54 -3.26 -13.68
C LEU A 97 14.37 -1.75 -13.82
N GLU A 98 13.12 -1.30 -13.73
CA GLU A 98 12.78 0.13 -13.72
C GLU A 98 13.19 0.76 -12.38
N GLU A 99 13.99 1.83 -12.45
CA GLU A 99 14.30 2.68 -11.29
C GLU A 99 13.11 3.58 -10.98
N ILE A 100 12.73 3.67 -9.71
CA ILE A 100 11.59 4.46 -9.22
C ILE A 100 12.01 5.38 -8.07
N ASP A 101 11.31 6.50 -7.93
CA ASP A 101 11.47 7.37 -6.78
C ASP A 101 10.79 6.78 -5.52
N GLU A 102 11.27 7.17 -4.34
CA GLU A 102 10.65 6.76 -3.06
C GLU A 102 9.16 7.14 -2.97
N LYS A 103 8.73 8.20 -3.67
CA LYS A 103 7.33 8.67 -3.68
C LYS A 103 6.41 7.75 -4.50
N ASP A 104 6.92 7.15 -5.57
CA ASP A 104 6.18 6.17 -6.40
C ASP A 104 6.17 4.78 -5.74
N SER A 105 6.86 4.67 -4.62
CA SER A 105 7.06 3.45 -3.88
C SER A 105 5.90 3.16 -2.89
N ASP A 106 4.74 3.81 -3.02
CA ASP A 106 3.55 3.49 -2.21
C ASP A 106 2.25 3.37 -3.03
N ASP A 107 2.30 2.60 -4.11
CA ASP A 107 1.11 2.28 -4.93
C ASP A 107 0.00 1.57 -4.14
N THR A 108 0.28 0.99 -2.96
CA THR A 108 -0.76 0.32 -2.14
C THR A 108 -1.44 1.28 -1.15
N ALA A 109 -0.74 2.28 -0.60
CA ALA A 109 -1.38 3.29 0.23
C ALA A 109 -2.36 4.17 -0.56
N ASN A 110 -2.00 4.57 -1.78
CA ASN A 110 -2.80 5.48 -2.61
C ASN A 110 -4.24 4.97 -2.88
N ALA A 111 -4.43 3.67 -3.12
CA ALA A 111 -5.75 3.09 -3.35
C ALA A 111 -6.62 3.07 -2.08
N SER A 112 -6.00 2.85 -0.90
CA SER A 112 -6.69 2.90 0.39
C SER A 112 -6.98 4.33 0.84
N GLU A 113 -6.09 5.29 0.56
CA GLU A 113 -6.29 6.70 0.88
C GLU A 113 -7.45 7.30 0.11
N GLN A 114 -7.56 7.05 -1.20
CA GLN A 114 -8.73 7.51 -1.97
C GLN A 114 -10.05 6.91 -1.46
N SER A 115 -10.00 5.67 -0.94
CA SER A 115 -11.18 5.02 -0.36
C SER A 115 -11.56 5.62 1.00
N LEU A 116 -10.57 6.00 1.81
CA LEU A 116 -10.77 6.69 3.10
C LEU A 116 -11.27 8.12 2.91
N VAL A 117 -10.73 8.86 1.92
CA VAL A 117 -11.20 10.22 1.56
C VAL A 117 -12.68 10.19 1.20
N LYS A 118 -13.10 9.26 0.33
CA LYS A 118 -14.52 9.08 -0.02
C LYS A 118 -15.41 8.70 1.17
N LEU A 119 -14.89 7.92 2.11
CA LEU A 119 -15.59 7.56 3.34
C LEU A 119 -15.78 8.78 4.26
N LEU A 120 -14.77 9.63 4.38
CA LEU A 120 -14.82 10.87 5.15
C LEU A 120 -15.78 11.89 4.52
N GLU A 121 -15.73 12.09 3.20
CA GLU A 121 -16.67 12.93 2.46
C GLU A 121 -18.12 12.51 2.71
N LYS A 122 -18.39 11.20 2.66
CA LYS A 122 -19.73 10.66 2.87
C LYS A 122 -20.22 10.80 4.31
N ILE A 123 -19.32 10.83 5.30
CA ILE A 123 -19.67 11.11 6.70
C ILE A 123 -20.00 12.60 6.87
N LEU A 124 -19.19 13.50 6.29
CA LEU A 124 -19.43 14.95 6.33
C LEU A 124 -20.76 15.34 5.67
N GLU A 125 -21.08 14.76 4.51
CA GLU A 125 -22.35 15.01 3.82
C GLU A 125 -23.57 14.55 4.64
N LYS A 126 -23.45 13.44 5.39
CA LYS A 126 -24.52 12.97 6.28
C LYS A 126 -24.73 13.91 7.46
N SER A 127 -23.64 14.35 8.08
CA SER A 127 -23.70 15.27 9.22
C SER A 127 -24.32 16.63 8.85
N GLN A 128 -24.14 17.12 7.61
CA GLN A 128 -24.73 18.38 7.16
C GLN A 128 -26.24 18.26 6.85
N LYS A 129 -26.68 17.13 6.28
CA LYS A 129 -28.09 16.88 5.99
C LYS A 129 -28.96 16.70 7.24
N GLU A 130 -28.39 16.16 8.32
CA GLU A 130 -29.07 16.02 9.61
C GLU A 130 -29.31 17.38 10.30
N THR A 131 -28.44 18.38 10.10
CA THR A 131 -28.62 19.74 10.61
C THR A 131 -29.68 20.54 9.85
N GLU A 132 -29.85 20.30 8.54
CA GLU A 132 -30.86 20.97 7.72
C GLU A 132 -32.28 20.42 7.96
N GLN A 133 -32.43 19.14 8.32
CA GLN A 133 -33.74 18.56 8.62
C GLN A 133 -34.28 18.92 10.02
N ASN A 134 -33.41 19.25 10.98
CA ASN A 134 -33.82 19.62 12.34
C ASN A 134 -34.14 21.12 12.53
N SER A 135 -33.83 22.00 11.58
CA SER A 135 -34.12 23.44 11.68
C SER A 135 -35.52 23.83 11.18
N VAL A 136 -36.27 22.90 10.57
CA VAL A 136 -37.61 23.19 10.00
C VAL A 136 -38.75 22.92 10.99
N SER A 137 -38.52 22.24 12.13
CA SER A 137 -39.59 21.86 13.08
C SER A 137 -39.86 22.83 14.24
N THR A 138 -39.27 24.05 14.28
CA THR A 138 -39.45 24.99 15.41
C THR A 138 -40.03 26.36 15.01
N SER A 139 -41.03 26.42 14.11
CA SER A 139 -41.77 27.67 13.83
C SER A 139 -43.30 27.56 13.82
N ALA A 140 -43.89 26.44 14.27
CA ALA A 140 -45.35 26.25 14.25
C ALA A 140 -46.06 26.48 15.61
N GLY A 141 -45.49 27.27 16.53
CA GLY A 141 -46.09 27.38 17.86
C GLY A 141 -45.75 28.64 18.64
N GLN A 142 -46.03 29.84 18.11
CA GLN A 142 -46.10 31.05 18.95
C GLN A 142 -46.72 32.28 18.27
N ILE A 143 -48.02 32.27 17.94
CA ILE A 143 -48.81 33.52 17.89
C ILE A 143 -50.26 33.22 18.31
N HIS A 144 -50.53 33.26 19.61
CA HIS A 144 -51.89 33.53 20.10
C HIS A 144 -51.81 34.37 21.37
N LEU A 145 -51.69 35.68 21.20
CA LEU A 145 -52.05 36.65 22.22
C LEU A 145 -52.49 37.96 21.56
N ALA A 146 -53.61 38.47 22.05
CA ALA A 146 -54.25 39.75 21.73
C ALA A 146 -55.05 39.83 20.43
N MET A 147 -56.39 39.69 20.55
CA MET A 147 -57.37 40.71 20.13
C MET A 147 -58.80 40.18 20.33
N THR A 148 -59.38 40.40 21.51
CA THR A 148 -60.84 40.50 21.67
C THR A 148 -61.16 41.54 22.73
N ALA A 149 -61.23 42.80 22.33
CA ALA A 149 -61.93 43.85 23.05
C ALA A 149 -62.49 44.85 22.02
N SER A 150 -63.77 44.69 21.64
CA SER A 150 -64.69 45.75 21.18
C SER A 150 -65.92 45.16 20.49
N THR A 151 -67.01 44.99 21.25
CA THR A 151 -68.46 45.16 20.96
C THR A 151 -69.20 44.33 22.02
N LEU A 152 -70.06 44.85 22.90
CA LEU A 152 -70.93 46.04 22.90
C LEU A 152 -70.91 46.71 24.28
#